data_AF-A0A7L5YY23-F1
#
_entry.id   AF-A0A7L5YY23-F1
#
_cell.length_a   1.000
_cell.length_b   1.000
_cell.length_c   1.000
_cell.angle_alpha   90.00
_cell.angle_beta   90.00
_cell.angle_gamma   90.00
#
_symmetry.space_group_name_H-M   'P 1'
#
loop_
_entity.id
_entity.type
_entity.pdbx_description
1 polymer ?
#
loop_
_entity_poly.entity_id
_entity_poly.type
_entity_poly.pdbx_seq_one_letter_code
_entity_poly.pdbx_strand_id
1 'polypeptide(L)'
;MRQPLLVTNDLQLRTEVLRLAAAADVVTELADTAESVRDRYDDSPLVLVGDDLAGMVAALSLPRHPALVLVTEREPDYRTALAIGAAQVLRLPQGEAWLRTALADSGDGQQRAGVLVGMISTGGGPGASTLAAALAL
;
A
#
# COMPACT_ATOMS: atom_id res chain seq x y z
N MET A 1 -15.96 0.96 -10.87
CA MET A 1 -15.57 0.90 -9.45
C MET A 1 -14.06 1.09 -9.43
N ARG A 2 -13.53 2.03 -8.65
CA ARG A 2 -12.08 2.28 -8.58
C ARG A 2 -11.48 1.20 -7.68
N GLN A 3 -10.55 0.41 -8.20
CA GLN A 3 -9.97 -0.74 -7.51
C GLN A 3 -8.52 -0.45 -7.10
N PRO A 4 -8.05 -0.95 -5.96
CA PRO A 4 -6.64 -0.85 -5.59
C PRO A 4 -5.77 -1.52 -6.64
N LEU A 5 -4.66 -0.90 -6.98
CA LEU A 5 -3.69 -1.43 -7.92
C LEU A 5 -2.54 -2.08 -7.16
N LEU A 6 -2.25 -3.34 -7.47
CA LEU A 6 -1.07 -4.06 -7.01
C LEU A 6 -0.08 -4.17 -8.17
N VAL A 7 1.11 -3.63 -7.97
CA VAL A 7 2.21 -3.66 -8.94
C VAL A 7 3.29 -4.61 -8.44
N THR A 8 3.28 -5.87 -8.89
CA THR A 8 4.30 -6.86 -8.54
C THR A 8 4.28 -8.06 -9.49
N ASN A 9 5.46 -8.64 -9.74
CA ASN A 9 5.65 -9.95 -10.36
C ASN A 9 5.97 -11.04 -9.33
N ASP A 10 6.16 -10.68 -8.07
CA ASP A 10 6.40 -11.62 -6.99
C ASP A 10 5.09 -12.36 -6.62
N LEU A 11 5.06 -13.66 -6.90
CA LEU A 11 3.89 -14.50 -6.64
C LEU A 11 3.61 -14.68 -5.15
N GLN A 12 4.63 -14.63 -4.28
CA GLN A 12 4.45 -14.76 -2.84
C GLN A 12 3.78 -13.50 -2.29
N LEU A 13 4.35 -12.35 -2.59
CA LEU A 13 3.79 -11.06 -2.22
C LEU A 13 2.37 -10.89 -2.76
N ARG A 14 2.16 -11.23 -4.05
CA ARG A 14 0.84 -11.21 -4.67
C ARG A 14 -0.16 -12.08 -3.92
N THR A 15 0.23 -13.30 -3.54
CA THR A 15 -0.66 -14.22 -2.83
C THR A 15 -1.05 -13.68 -1.46
N GLU A 16 -0.10 -13.13 -0.71
CA GLU A 16 -0.38 -12.56 0.61
C GLU A 16 -1.25 -11.30 0.52
N VAL A 17 -0.98 -10.39 -0.42
CA VAL A 17 -1.82 -9.20 -0.64
C VAL A 17 -3.24 -9.60 -1.06
N LEU A 18 -3.39 -10.55 -1.99
CA LEU A 18 -4.70 -11.03 -2.42
C LEU A 18 -5.46 -11.73 -1.29
N ARG A 19 -4.77 -12.45 -0.41
CA ARG A 19 -5.37 -13.04 0.79
C ARG A 19 -5.92 -11.93 1.71
N LEU A 20 -5.17 -10.86 1.95
CA LEU A 20 -5.61 -9.74 2.77
C LEU A 20 -6.76 -8.97 2.14
N ALA A 21 -6.73 -8.78 0.82
CA ALA A 21 -7.80 -8.13 0.07
C ALA A 21 -9.11 -8.93 0.13
N ALA A 22 -9.03 -10.26 -0.05
CA ALA A 22 -10.17 -11.15 0.12
C ALA A 22 -10.75 -11.09 1.54
N ALA A 23 -9.90 -10.99 2.56
CA ALA A 23 -10.34 -10.82 3.95
C ALA A 23 -11.01 -9.45 4.21
N ALA A 24 -10.81 -8.47 3.33
CA ALA A 24 -11.43 -7.15 3.37
C ALA A 24 -12.59 -7.00 2.36
N ASP A 25 -12.97 -8.07 1.64
CA ASP A 25 -13.97 -8.05 0.55
C ASP A 25 -13.65 -7.05 -0.58
N VAL A 26 -12.35 -6.85 -0.87
CA VAL A 26 -11.86 -5.91 -1.88
C VAL A 26 -11.21 -6.64 -3.05
N VAL A 27 -11.56 -6.23 -4.27
CA VAL A 27 -10.92 -6.70 -5.50
C VAL A 27 -9.77 -5.77 -5.85
N THR A 28 -8.57 -6.34 -6.00
CA THR A 28 -7.36 -5.59 -6.39
C THR A 28 -6.98 -5.91 -7.84
N GLU A 29 -6.69 -4.88 -8.63
CA GLU A 29 -6.17 -5.03 -9.99
C GLU A 29 -4.67 -5.31 -9.95
N LEU A 30 -4.21 -6.16 -10.86
CA LEU A 30 -2.78 -6.46 -11.00
C LEU A 30 -2.19 -5.70 -12.18
N ALA A 31 -1.04 -5.07 -11.97
CA ALA A 31 -0.18 -4.55 -13.01
C ALA A 31 1.23 -5.13 -12.86
N ASP A 32 1.80 -5.57 -13.97
CA ASP A 32 3.15 -6.14 -14.07
C ASP A 32 4.02 -5.39 -15.07
N THR A 33 3.42 -4.49 -15.87
CA THR A 33 4.08 -3.74 -16.93
C THR A 33 3.92 -2.23 -16.74
N ALA A 34 4.90 -1.47 -17.21
CA ALA A 34 4.91 -0.02 -17.19
C ALA A 34 3.64 0.64 -17.75
N GLU A 35 3.12 0.12 -18.86
CA GLU A 35 1.90 0.60 -19.51
C GLU A 35 0.68 0.37 -18.63
N SER A 36 0.51 -0.86 -18.12
CA SER A 36 -0.58 -1.22 -17.22
C SER A 36 -0.60 -0.41 -15.92
N VAL A 37 0.58 -0.04 -15.40
CA VAL A 37 0.71 0.85 -14.25
C VAL A 37 0.21 2.24 -14.63
N ARG A 38 0.76 2.83 -15.70
CA ARG A 38 0.44 4.21 -16.11
C ARG A 38 -1.06 4.41 -16.36
N ASP A 39 -1.72 3.43 -16.97
CA ASP A 39 -3.13 3.53 -17.33
C ASP A 39 -4.07 3.55 -16.12
N ARG A 40 -3.67 2.93 -15.00
CA ARG A 40 -4.54 2.73 -13.83
C ARG A 40 -4.15 3.58 -12.64
N TYR A 41 -2.90 4.04 -12.59
CA TYR A 41 -2.29 4.74 -11.47
C TYR A 41 -3.09 5.93 -10.94
N ASP A 42 -3.66 6.75 -11.84
CA ASP A 42 -4.41 7.96 -11.46
C ASP A 42 -5.81 7.64 -10.92
N ASP A 43 -6.41 6.57 -11.45
CA ASP A 43 -7.76 6.15 -11.09
C ASP A 43 -7.81 5.22 -9.87
N SER A 44 -6.68 4.66 -9.44
CA SER A 44 -6.62 3.79 -8.28
C SER A 44 -6.80 4.56 -6.96
N PRO A 45 -7.61 4.07 -6.00
CA PRO A 45 -7.74 4.69 -4.68
C PRO A 45 -6.56 4.37 -3.76
N LEU A 46 -5.84 3.28 -4.04
CA LEU A 46 -4.69 2.76 -3.31
C LEU A 46 -3.75 2.09 -4.32
N VAL A 47 -2.46 2.41 -4.26
CA VAL A 47 -1.43 1.82 -5.13
C VAL A 47 -0.41 1.10 -4.26
N LEU A 48 -0.35 -0.22 -4.39
CA LEU A 48 0.60 -1.09 -3.71
C LEU A 48 1.69 -1.46 -4.70
N VAL A 49 2.96 -1.19 -4.36
CA VAL A 49 4.10 -1.48 -5.22
C VAL A 49 5.02 -2.47 -4.52
N GLY A 50 5.31 -3.59 -5.15
CA GLY A 50 6.33 -4.55 -4.70
C GLY A 50 7.74 -3.99 -4.89
N ASP A 51 8.67 -4.39 -4.03
CA ASP A 51 10.08 -4.02 -4.16
C ASP A 51 10.72 -4.49 -5.48
N ASP A 52 10.20 -5.58 -6.05
CA ASP A 52 10.62 -6.15 -7.33
C ASP A 52 10.36 -5.23 -8.53
N LEU A 53 9.26 -4.48 -8.52
CA LEU A 53 8.88 -3.54 -9.57
C LEU A 53 9.01 -2.06 -9.18
N ALA A 54 9.41 -1.76 -7.95
CA ALA A 54 9.57 -0.39 -7.49
C ALA A 54 10.59 0.42 -8.32
N GLY A 55 11.67 -0.22 -8.79
CA GLY A 55 12.63 0.42 -9.70
C GLY A 55 12.02 0.79 -11.06
N MET A 56 11.13 -0.06 -11.60
CA MET A 56 10.38 0.24 -12.82
C MET A 56 9.44 1.42 -12.58
N VAL A 57 8.67 1.40 -11.48
CA VAL A 57 7.74 2.49 -11.13
C VAL A 57 8.48 3.82 -10.95
N ALA A 58 9.65 3.82 -10.32
CA ALA A 58 10.49 5.02 -10.16
C ALA A 58 10.90 5.58 -11.54
N ALA A 59 11.27 4.71 -12.48
CA ALA A 59 11.65 5.12 -13.82
C ALA A 59 10.50 5.73 -14.63
N LEU A 60 9.24 5.43 -14.30
CA LEU A 60 8.07 5.99 -15.00
C LEU A 60 7.83 7.47 -14.70
N SER A 61 8.46 8.03 -13.65
CA SER A 61 8.30 9.44 -13.25
C SER A 61 6.82 9.86 -13.13
N LEU A 62 6.00 8.98 -12.55
CA LEU A 62 4.57 9.22 -12.35
C LEU A 62 4.34 10.37 -11.35
N PRO A 63 3.20 11.08 -11.43
CA PRO A 63 2.85 12.09 -10.44
C PRO A 63 2.75 11.46 -9.04
N ARG A 64 2.95 12.25 -7.98
CA ARG A 64 2.89 11.73 -6.61
C ARG A 64 1.46 11.27 -6.28
N HIS A 65 1.30 10.00 -5.92
CA HIS A 65 0.03 9.45 -5.50
C HIS A 65 -0.07 9.42 -3.96
N PRO A 66 -1.12 9.99 -3.35
CA PRO A 66 -1.20 10.19 -1.90
C PRO A 66 -1.33 8.88 -1.11
N ALA A 67 -1.83 7.81 -1.75
CA ALA A 67 -1.99 6.49 -1.18
C ALA A 67 -1.08 5.46 -1.88
N LEU A 68 0.15 5.84 -2.22
CA LEU A 68 1.15 4.88 -2.72
C LEU A 68 1.89 4.23 -1.56
N VAL A 69 1.94 2.90 -1.55
CA VAL A 69 2.58 2.11 -0.50
C VAL A 69 3.57 1.13 -1.12
N LEU A 70 4.83 1.19 -0.68
CA LEU A 70 5.80 0.14 -0.98
C LEU A 70 5.53 -1.05 -0.04
N VAL A 71 5.36 -2.25 -0.60
CA VAL A 71 5.17 -3.49 0.15
C VAL A 71 6.31 -4.45 -0.17
N THR A 72 6.90 -5.05 0.85
CA THR A 72 7.99 -6.03 0.68
C THR A 72 7.92 -7.10 1.77
N GLU A 73 8.44 -8.28 1.49
CA GLU A 73 8.69 -9.32 2.51
C GLU A 73 10.12 -9.22 3.08
N ARG A 74 10.97 -8.38 2.48
CA ARG A 74 12.38 -8.19 2.81
C ARG A 74 12.60 -6.90 3.60
N GLU A 75 13.85 -6.62 3.96
CA GLU A 75 14.21 -5.33 4.52
C GLU A 75 13.99 -4.24 3.45
N PRO A 76 13.18 -3.21 3.75
CA PRO A 76 12.83 -2.20 2.75
C PRO A 76 14.00 -1.31 2.36
N ASP A 77 14.11 -1.04 1.06
CA ASP A 77 14.97 0.03 0.56
C ASP A 77 14.21 1.37 0.57
N TYR A 78 14.46 2.15 1.62
CA TYR A 78 13.88 3.48 1.78
C TYR A 78 14.27 4.46 0.67
N ARG A 79 15.39 4.27 -0.02
CA ARG A 79 15.76 5.13 -1.16
C ARG A 79 14.81 4.92 -2.33
N THR A 80 14.53 3.66 -2.64
CA THR A 80 13.57 3.29 -3.67
C THR A 80 12.16 3.74 -3.30
N ALA A 81 11.76 3.60 -2.03
CA ALA A 81 10.47 4.11 -1.54
C ALA A 81 10.31 5.64 -1.76
N LEU A 82 11.36 6.41 -1.47
CA LEU A 82 11.36 7.86 -1.72
C LEU A 82 11.33 8.20 -3.21
N ALA A 83 12.04 7.44 -4.05
CA ALA A 83 12.08 7.66 -5.49
C ALA A 83 10.71 7.47 -6.15
N ILE A 84 9.91 6.51 -5.68
CA ILE A 84 8.53 6.31 -6.16
C ILE A 84 7.51 7.24 -5.46
N GLY A 85 7.95 8.05 -4.50
CA GLY A 85 7.07 8.93 -3.73
C GLY A 85 6.12 8.20 -2.78
N ALA A 86 6.52 7.02 -2.28
CA ALA A 86 5.69 6.22 -1.38
C ALA A 86 5.30 7.02 -0.13
N ALA A 87 4.00 7.06 0.13
CA ALA A 87 3.44 7.64 1.35
C ALA A 87 3.76 6.76 2.56
N GLN A 88 3.86 5.44 2.35
CA GLN A 88 4.21 4.49 3.40
C GLN A 88 5.02 3.30 2.86
N VAL A 89 5.80 2.68 3.75
CA VAL A 89 6.54 1.44 3.49
C VAL A 89 6.06 0.38 4.46
N LEU A 90 5.71 -0.80 3.95
CA LEU A 90 5.24 -1.93 4.72
C LEU A 90 6.14 -3.14 4.49
N ARG A 91 6.49 -3.79 5.60
CA ARG A 91 7.10 -5.12 5.59
C ARG A 91 6.09 -6.15 6.04
N LEU A 92 5.86 -7.19 5.25
CA LEU A 92 5.03 -8.31 5.63
C LEU A 92 5.86 -9.36 6.39
N PRO A 93 5.30 -10.01 7.43
CA PRO A 93 3.89 -9.94 7.88
C PRO A 93 3.57 -8.80 8.86
N GLN A 94 4.53 -7.97 9.26
CA GLN A 94 4.34 -6.98 10.33
C GLN A 94 3.29 -5.90 9.96
N GLY A 95 3.18 -5.57 8.68
CA GLY A 95 2.26 -4.56 8.14
C GLY A 95 0.87 -5.05 7.76
N GLU A 96 0.55 -6.35 7.94
CA GLU A 96 -0.72 -6.94 7.47
C GLU A 96 -1.96 -6.24 8.03
N ALA A 97 -1.96 -5.93 9.33
CA ALA A 97 -3.09 -5.30 10.00
C ALA A 97 -3.40 -3.92 9.39
N TRP A 98 -2.36 -3.13 9.13
CA TRP A 98 -2.51 -1.84 8.47
C TRP A 98 -2.98 -2.01 7.02
N LEU A 99 -2.39 -2.95 6.27
CA LEU A 99 -2.72 -3.17 4.87
C LEU A 99 -4.18 -3.59 4.69
N ARG A 100 -4.68 -4.47 5.56
CA ARG A 100 -6.08 -4.88 5.56
C ARG A 100 -7.04 -3.70 5.81
N THR A 101 -6.70 -2.81 6.74
CA THR A 101 -7.49 -1.59 6.98
C THR A 101 -7.46 -0.65 5.78
N ALA A 102 -6.30 -0.42 5.18
CA ALA A 102 -6.16 0.41 3.98
C ALA A 102 -6.95 -0.16 2.78
N LEU A 103 -6.93 -1.50 2.62
CA LEU A 103 -7.73 -2.19 1.61
C LEU A 103 -9.22 -1.99 1.88
N ALA A 104 -9.70 -2.24 3.10
CA ALA A 104 -11.11 -2.02 3.45
C ALA A 104 -11.57 -0.56 3.19
N ASP A 105 -10.79 0.43 3.64
CA ASP A 105 -11.08 1.85 3.41
C ASP A 105 -11.15 2.20 1.92
N SER A 106 -10.32 1.55 1.09
CA SER A 106 -10.30 1.77 -0.36
C SER A 106 -11.51 1.17 -1.09
N GLY A 107 -12.07 0.07 -0.58
CA GLY A 107 -13.28 -0.57 -1.11
C GLY A 107 -14.55 0.23 -0.81
N ASP A 108 -14.61 0.87 0.36
CA ASP A 108 -15.73 1.68 0.82
C ASP A 108 -15.79 3.08 0.15
N GLY A 109 -14.82 3.41 -0.71
CA GLY A 109 -14.73 4.71 -1.37
C GLY A 109 -14.37 5.86 -0.43
N GLN A 110 -13.97 5.57 0.82
CA GLN A 110 -13.47 6.55 1.76
C GLN A 110 -11.97 6.79 1.49
N GLN A 111 -11.66 7.78 0.63
CA GLN A 111 -10.34 8.40 0.66
C GLN A 111 -10.16 9.16 1.98
N ARG A 112 -9.78 8.47 3.06
CA ARG A 112 -9.11 9.12 4.18
C ARG A 112 -7.72 9.48 3.71
N ALA A 113 -7.58 10.65 3.08
CA ALA A 113 -6.30 11.33 2.92
C ALA A 113 -5.79 11.80 4.30
N GLY A 114 -5.52 10.85 5.19
CA GLY A 114 -4.91 11.06 6.49
C GLY A 114 -3.60 10.28 6.49
N VAL A 115 -2.49 11.00 6.47
CA VAL A 115 -1.16 10.44 6.65
C VAL A 115 -1.10 9.82 8.05
N LEU A 116 -1.42 8.54 8.16
CA LEU A 116 -1.25 7.74 9.37
C LEU A 116 0.19 7.23 9.38
N VAL A 117 1.11 8.04 9.90
CA VAL A 117 2.44 7.57 10.28
C VAL A 117 2.29 6.67 11.50
N GLY A 118 1.91 5.41 11.26
CA GLY A 118 1.94 4.36 12.27
C GLY A 118 3.36 3.90 12.49
N MET A 119 4.05 4.47 13.48
CA MET A 119 5.27 3.86 14.00
C MET A 119 4.88 2.56 14.72
N ILE A 120 5.17 1.40 14.13
CA ILE A 120 5.06 0.12 14.83
C ILE A 120 6.35 -0.06 15.64
N SER A 121 6.32 0.29 16.92
CA SER A 121 7.34 -0.14 17.88
C SER A 121 7.05 -1.58 18.28
N THR A 122 7.99 -2.50 18.05
CA THR A 122 7.89 -3.87 18.56
C THR A 122 8.18 -3.84 20.07
N GLY A 123 7.15 -3.88 20.91
CA GLY A 123 7.32 -3.98 22.37
C GLY A 123 6.01 -4.36 23.04
N GLY A 124 5.93 -5.59 23.53
CA GLY A 124 4.71 -6.19 24.08
C GLY A 124 4.21 -5.57 25.38
N GLY A 125 2.87 -5.57 25.55
CA GLY A 125 2.17 -5.25 26.79
C GLY A 125 0.73 -4.78 26.53
N PRO A 126 -0.28 -5.24 27.29
CA PRO A 126 -1.70 -4.98 27.01
C PRO A 126 -2.07 -3.53 27.32
N GLY A 127 -2.29 -2.70 26.30
CA GLY A 127 -2.81 -1.34 26.48
C GLY A 127 -2.43 -0.36 25.37
N ALA A 128 -2.91 -0.57 24.14
CA ALA A 128 -2.82 0.43 23.07
C ALA A 128 -4.14 0.57 22.30
N SER A 129 -5.27 0.49 23.01
CA SER A 129 -6.50 1.14 22.57
C SER A 129 -6.40 2.59 23.04
N THR A 130 -6.56 3.56 22.14
CA THR A 130 -6.64 5.03 22.36
C THR A 130 -5.41 5.83 21.89
N LEU A 131 -5.35 6.05 20.57
CA LEU A 131 -4.79 7.23 19.87
C LEU A 131 -5.17 7.03 18.38
N ALA A 132 -5.83 7.92 17.65
CA ALA A 132 -6.22 9.30 17.91
C ALA A 132 -7.44 9.62 17.03
N ALA A 133 -8.49 10.14 17.65
CA ALA A 133 -9.41 11.04 16.99
C ALA A 133 -8.68 12.37 16.74
N ALA A 134 -8.36 12.69 15.49
CA ALA A 134 -8.09 14.05 15.03
C ALA A 134 -7.73 13.99 13.54
N LEU A 135 -8.72 14.01 12.66
CA LEU A 135 -8.63 14.51 11.28
C LEU A 135 -10.05 14.62 10.74
N ALA A 136 -10.79 15.53 11.37
CA ALA A 136 -11.94 16.20 10.80
C ALA A 136 -11.56 17.68 10.77
N LEU A 137 -11.05 18.13 9.62
CA LEU A 137 -11.06 19.51 9.13
C LEU A 137 -10.70 19.50 7.65
#